data_AF-A0A7C0YHY7-F1
#
_entry.id   AF-A0A7C0YHY7-F1
#
_cell.length_a   1.000
_cell.length_b   1.000
_cell.length_c   1.000
_cell.angle_alpha   90.00
_cell.angle_beta   90.00
_cell.angle_gamma   90.00
#
_symmetry.space_group_name_H-M   'P 1'
#
loop_
_entity.id
_entity.type
_entity.pdbx_description
1 polymer ?
#
loop_
_entity_poly.entity_id
_entity_poly.type
_entity_poly.pdbx_seq_one_letter_code
_entity_poly.pdbx_strand_id
1 'polypeptide(L)'
;MDKIKKLVQHISSLVPSDRKIKIMNVCGSHEHTIAFSGIRSLIPENLEIVPGPGCPVCVCPESDILNAIDLSNRDDVILVTYGDMLRVPTKNGSIRAEGGNYKMITSPFECLQTASSNPDKKI
;
A
#
# COMPACT_ATOMS: atom_id res chain seq x y z
N MET A 1 2.42 -28.82 -9.80
CA MET A 1 1.72 -29.35 -8.60
C MET A 1 2.68 -30.04 -7.62
N ASP A 2 3.51 -31.00 -8.08
CA ASP A 2 4.38 -31.77 -7.16
C ASP A 2 5.39 -30.94 -6.35
N LYS A 3 5.97 -29.89 -6.93
CA LYS A 3 6.88 -29.00 -6.21
C LYS A 3 6.22 -28.32 -5.02
N ILE A 4 4.97 -27.85 -5.19
CA ILE A 4 4.21 -27.17 -4.13
C ILE A 4 3.89 -28.15 -3.00
N LYS A 5 3.42 -29.36 -3.33
CA LYS A 5 3.17 -30.41 -2.32
C LYS A 5 4.42 -30.74 -1.52
N LYS A 6 5.57 -30.90 -2.19
CA LYS A 6 6.87 -31.14 -1.53
C LYS A 6 7.26 -29.99 -0.60
N LEU A 7 7.06 -28.74 -1.02
CA LEU A 7 7.32 -27.55 -0.20
C LEU A 7 6.42 -27.51 1.04
N VAL A 8 5.11 -27.73 0.89
CA VAL A 8 4.17 -27.77 2.01
C VAL A 8 4.54 -28.87 3.00
N GLN A 9 4.82 -30.09 2.52
CA GLN A 9 5.28 -31.19 3.38
C GLN A 9 6.56 -30.86 4.12
N HIS A 10 7.51 -30.22 3.43
CA HIS A 10 8.76 -29.80 4.05
C HIS A 10 8.54 -28.75 5.15
N ILE A 11 7.71 -27.73 4.88
CA ILE A 11 7.31 -26.74 5.88
C ILE A 11 6.67 -27.46 7.09
N SER A 12 5.71 -28.35 6.86
CA SER A 12 5.07 -29.11 7.94
C SER A 12 6.05 -29.91 8.80
N SER A 13 7.12 -30.44 8.21
CA SER A 13 8.16 -31.19 8.94
C SER A 13 9.06 -30.30 9.83
N LEU A 14 9.13 -29.00 9.53
CA LEU A 14 9.97 -28.04 10.25
C LEU A 14 9.21 -27.29 11.36
N VAL A 15 7.88 -27.21 11.27
CA VAL A 15 7.07 -26.50 12.26
C VAL A 15 6.98 -27.35 13.55
N PRO A 16 7.42 -26.85 14.71
CA PRO A 16 7.35 -27.58 15.98
C PRO A 16 5.91 -27.82 16.42
N SER A 17 5.58 -29.04 16.83
CA SER A 17 4.23 -29.44 17.25
C SER A 17 3.82 -28.91 18.63
N ASP A 18 4.76 -28.44 19.44
CA ASP A 18 4.58 -28.04 20.83
C ASP A 18 4.26 -26.54 21.01
N ARG A 19 4.34 -25.75 19.94
CA ARG A 19 4.09 -24.30 20.00
C ARG A 19 3.55 -23.73 18.70
N LYS A 20 2.86 -22.59 18.83
CA LYS A 20 2.41 -21.79 17.69
C LYS A 20 3.52 -20.85 17.22
N ILE A 21 3.76 -20.80 15.91
CA ILE A 21 4.67 -19.85 15.27
C ILE A 21 3.85 -18.80 14.53
N LYS A 22 4.25 -17.53 14.67
CA LYS A 22 3.72 -16.42 13.89
C LYS A 22 4.83 -15.83 13.04
N ILE A 23 4.61 -15.74 11.73
CA ILE A 23 5.50 -15.06 10.79
C ILE A 23 4.76 -13.83 10.26
N MET A 24 5.32 -12.65 10.48
CA MET A 24 4.75 -11.41 9.98
C MET A 24 5.32 -11.07 8.60
N ASN A 25 4.45 -10.69 7.67
CA ASN A 25 4.85 -10.10 6.39
C ASN A 25 4.52 -8.60 6.39
N VAL A 26 5.43 -7.75 5.90
CA VAL A 26 5.28 -6.28 5.90
C VAL A 26 5.27 -5.73 4.46
N CYS A 27 4.70 -6.49 3.52
CA CYS A 27 4.62 -6.10 2.12
C CYS A 27 3.23 -6.42 1.59
N GLY A 28 2.49 -5.39 1.14
CA GLY A 28 1.16 -5.56 0.56
C GLY A 28 1.13 -6.56 -0.62
N SER A 29 2.19 -6.60 -1.43
CA SER A 29 2.28 -7.55 -2.56
C SER A 29 2.45 -9.01 -2.10
N HIS A 30 3.14 -9.24 -0.98
CA HIS A 30 3.20 -10.58 -0.38
C HIS A 30 1.83 -10.96 0.19
N GLU A 31 1.18 -10.04 0.91
CA GLU A 31 -0.16 -10.29 1.45
C GLU A 31 -1.17 -10.60 0.34
N HIS A 32 -1.15 -9.85 -0.77
CA HIS A 32 -1.96 -10.13 -1.95
C HIS A 32 -1.70 -11.54 -2.49
N THR A 33 -0.43 -11.93 -2.65
CA THR A 33 -0.06 -13.26 -3.14
C THR A 33 -0.55 -14.38 -2.20
N ILE A 34 -0.38 -14.19 -0.88
CA ILE A 34 -0.80 -15.13 0.16
C ILE A 34 -2.32 -15.34 0.11
N ALA A 35 -3.08 -14.25 0.05
CA ALA A 35 -4.54 -14.28 0.00
C ALA A 35 -5.03 -14.88 -1.32
N PHE A 36 -4.54 -14.38 -2.46
CA PHE A 36 -4.95 -14.82 -3.80
C PHE A 36 -4.66 -16.30 -4.04
N SER A 37 -3.50 -16.79 -3.58
CA SER A 37 -3.09 -18.19 -3.78
C SER A 37 -3.59 -19.14 -2.68
N GLY A 38 -4.31 -18.63 -1.66
CA GLY A 38 -4.84 -19.44 -0.56
C GLY A 38 -3.76 -20.08 0.32
N ILE A 39 -2.57 -19.49 0.43
CA ILE A 39 -1.41 -20.10 1.14
C ILE A 39 -1.76 -20.43 2.61
N ARG A 40 -2.58 -19.61 3.26
CA ARG A 40 -3.00 -19.83 4.66
C ARG A 40 -3.77 -21.13 4.85
N SER A 41 -4.44 -21.63 3.82
CA SER A 41 -5.16 -22.91 3.87
C SER A 41 -4.25 -24.12 3.61
N LEU A 42 -3.00 -23.89 3.21
CA LEU A 42 -2.03 -24.95 2.88
C LEU A 42 -0.99 -25.19 3.98
N ILE A 43 -0.80 -24.24 4.89
CA ILE A 43 0.18 -24.34 5.97
C ILE A 43 -0.42 -25.07 7.20
N PRO A 44 0.42 -25.67 8.06
CA PRO A 44 -0.03 -26.27 9.33
C PRO A 44 -0.77 -25.28 10.23
N GLU A 45 -1.74 -25.76 11.02
CA GLU A 45 -2.54 -24.92 11.92
C GLU A 45 -1.72 -24.18 13.00
N ASN A 46 -0.59 -24.75 13.40
CA ASN A 46 0.36 -24.15 14.34
C ASN A 46 1.32 -23.13 13.69
N LEU A 47 1.21 -22.86 12.38
CA LEU A 47 1.92 -21.80 11.68
C LEU A 47 0.95 -20.75 11.16
N GLU A 48 1.12 -19.51 11.61
CA GLU A 48 0.26 -18.38 11.22
C GLU A 48 1.07 -17.32 10.46
N ILE A 49 0.58 -16.91 9.29
CA ILE A 49 1.15 -15.78 8.53
C ILE A 49 0.30 -14.54 8.76
N VAL A 50 0.86 -13.57 9.48
CA VAL A 50 0.18 -12.36 9.93
C VAL A 50 0.52 -11.18 9.01
N PRO A 51 -0.47 -10.40 8.54
CA PRO A 51 -0.20 -9.14 7.83
C PRO A 51 0.28 -8.07 8.82
N GLY A 52 1.41 -7.47 8.53
CA GLY A 52 1.92 -6.27 9.18
C GLY A 52 1.58 -5.00 8.40
N PRO A 53 2.12 -3.83 8.83
CA PRO A 53 1.85 -2.52 8.22
C PRO A 53 2.63 -2.32 6.90
N GLY A 54 2.38 -3.17 5.90
CA GLY A 54 3.11 -3.20 4.63
C GLY A 54 2.55 -2.32 3.51
N CYS A 55 1.61 -1.42 3.82
CA CYS A 55 0.93 -0.54 2.87
C CYS A 55 1.30 0.92 3.21
N PRO A 56 2.15 1.60 2.42
CA PRO A 56 2.60 2.95 2.72
C PRO A 56 1.44 3.96 2.75
N VAL A 57 0.43 3.76 1.91
CA VAL A 57 -0.78 4.60 1.87
C VAL A 57 -1.60 4.45 3.15
N CYS A 58 -1.75 3.22 3.63
CA CYS A 58 -2.59 2.89 4.78
C CYS A 58 -2.00 3.39 6.11
N VAL A 59 -0.69 3.61 6.16
CA VAL A 59 0.02 4.14 7.33
C VAL A 59 0.33 5.64 7.23
N CYS A 60 -0.09 6.29 6.13
CA CYS A 60 0.07 7.72 5.96
C CYS A 60 -0.72 8.47 7.04
N PRO A 61 -0.09 9.36 7.82
CA PRO A 61 -0.80 10.15 8.81
C PRO A 61 -1.92 10.98 8.18
N GLU A 62 -3.08 11.01 8.83
CA GLU A 62 -4.22 11.80 8.35
C GLU A 62 -3.87 13.30 8.19
N SER A 63 -3.01 13.83 9.07
CA SER A 63 -2.51 15.21 8.98
C SER A 63 -1.82 15.52 7.66
N ASP A 64 -1.08 14.57 7.09
CA ASP A 64 -0.34 14.77 5.85
C ASP A 64 -1.30 14.79 4.65
N ILE A 65 -2.37 14.00 4.70
CA ILE A 65 -3.42 14.00 3.68
C ILE A 65 -4.22 15.31 3.71
N LEU A 66 -4.54 15.80 4.92
CA LEU A 66 -5.19 17.12 5.08
C LEU A 66 -4.30 18.25 4.55
N ASN A 67 -3.00 18.22 4.86
CA ASN A 67 -2.03 19.19 4.31
C ASN A 67 -1.96 19.10 2.78
N ALA A 68 -2.05 17.91 2.20
CA ALA A 68 -2.09 17.73 0.74
C ALA A 68 -3.36 18.34 0.12
N ILE A 69 -4.53 18.17 0.77
CA ILE A 69 -5.78 18.82 0.37
C ILE A 69 -5.59 20.35 0.38
N ASP A 70 -5.09 20.90 1.48
CA ASP A 70 -4.85 22.34 1.61
C ASP A 70 -3.87 22.87 0.56
N LEU A 71 -2.79 22.13 0.28
CA LEU A 71 -1.84 22.47 -0.78
C LEU A 71 -2.49 22.46 -2.16
N SER A 72 -3.33 21.47 -2.46
CA SER A 72 -4.01 21.37 -3.76
C SER A 72 -5.02 22.50 -3.98
N ASN A 73 -5.49 23.16 -2.93
CA ASN A 73 -6.44 24.28 -3.02
C ASN A 73 -5.75 25.64 -3.20
N ARG A 74 -4.42 25.69 -3.24
CA ARG A 74 -3.68 26.93 -3.53
C ARG A 74 -3.57 27.16 -5.03
N ASP A 75 -3.80 28.41 -5.44
CA ASP A 75 -3.70 28.80 -6.85
C ASP A 75 -2.29 28.60 -7.44
N ASP A 76 -1.23 28.65 -6.62
CA ASP A 76 0.16 28.50 -7.05
C ASP A 76 0.67 27.05 -7.08
N VAL A 77 -0.17 26.05 -6.80
CA VAL A 77 0.24 24.64 -6.64
C VAL A 77 -0.52 23.71 -7.59
N ILE A 78 0.15 22.66 -8.06
CA ILE A 78 -0.49 21.45 -8.64
C ILE A 78 -0.02 20.26 -7.80
N LEU A 79 -0.90 19.69 -6.98
CA LEU A 79 -0.55 18.51 -6.17
C LEU A 79 -0.40 17.28 -7.07
N VAL A 80 0.76 16.63 -7.06
CA VAL A 80 0.98 15.35 -7.72
C VAL A 80 0.90 14.19 -6.74
N THR A 81 0.12 13.16 -7.06
CA THR A 81 -0.07 12.02 -6.16
C THR A 81 -0.42 10.74 -6.90
N TYR A 82 -0.12 9.60 -6.29
CA TYR A 82 -0.63 8.31 -6.75
C TYR A 82 -2.16 8.22 -6.57
N GLY A 83 -2.80 7.40 -7.39
CA GLY A 83 -4.26 7.32 -7.43
C GLY A 83 -4.92 6.60 -6.26
N ASP A 84 -4.19 5.72 -5.57
CA ASP A 84 -4.64 5.10 -4.33
C ASP A 84 -4.80 6.14 -3.21
N MET A 85 -3.86 7.08 -3.11
CA MET A 85 -3.89 8.18 -2.15
C MET A 85 -5.10 9.11 -2.34
N LEU A 86 -5.61 9.26 -3.57
CA LEU A 86 -6.75 10.13 -3.86
C LEU A 86 -8.03 9.76 -3.09
N ARG A 87 -8.17 8.49 -2.70
CA ARG A 87 -9.41 7.96 -2.08
C ARG A 87 -9.28 7.74 -0.58
N VAL A 88 -8.14 8.05 0.02
CA VAL A 88 -7.94 7.82 1.45
C VAL A 88 -8.86 8.77 2.23
N PRO A 89 -9.73 8.24 3.11
CA PRO A 89 -10.66 9.06 3.86
C PRO A 89 -9.94 9.80 5.00
N THR A 90 -10.37 11.03 5.23
CA THR A 90 -10.04 11.86 6.39
C THR A 90 -11.33 12.43 6.98
N LYS A 91 -11.24 13.06 8.14
CA LYS A 91 -12.34 13.78 8.79
C LYS A 91 -13.00 14.84 7.91
N ASN A 92 -12.29 15.38 6.92
CA ASN A 92 -12.78 16.43 6.03
C ASN A 92 -13.18 15.90 4.65
N GLY A 93 -13.01 14.62 4.36
CA GLY A 93 -13.20 14.05 3.02
C GLY A 93 -11.92 13.40 2.50
N SER A 94 -11.69 13.42 1.19
CA SER A 94 -10.50 12.85 0.55
C SER A 94 -9.91 13.84 -0.43
N ILE A 95 -8.65 13.65 -0.87
CA ILE A 95 -8.04 14.50 -1.91
C ILE A 95 -8.93 14.54 -3.16
N ARG A 96 -9.59 13.44 -3.52
CA ARG A 96 -10.51 13.40 -4.66
C ARG A 96 -11.76 14.26 -4.51
N ALA A 97 -12.26 14.40 -3.28
CA ALA A 97 -13.51 15.12 -3.01
C ALA A 97 -13.26 16.60 -2.72
N GLU A 98 -12.22 16.89 -1.95
CA GLU A 98 -11.96 18.22 -1.39
C GLU A 98 -10.74 18.93 -1.99
N GLY A 99 -9.94 18.21 -2.78
CA GLY A 99 -8.76 18.78 -3.43
C GLY A 99 -9.14 19.53 -4.70
N GLY A 100 -8.57 20.72 -4.88
CA GLY A 100 -8.84 21.60 -6.02
C GLY A 100 -8.03 21.24 -7.26
N ASN A 101 -6.71 21.42 -7.18
CA ASN A 101 -5.79 21.25 -8.30
C ASN A 101 -4.79 20.13 -8.01
N TYR A 102 -5.11 18.93 -8.50
CA TYR A 102 -4.24 17.77 -8.38
C TYR A 102 -4.13 16.99 -9.69
N LYS A 103 -3.04 16.24 -9.83
CA LYS A 103 -2.77 15.34 -10.95
C LYS A 103 -2.34 13.96 -10.46
N MET A 104 -3.02 12.94 -10.97
CA MET A 104 -2.66 11.55 -10.72
C MET A 104 -1.43 11.17 -11.55
N ILE A 105 -0.48 10.48 -10.93
CA ILE A 105 0.73 9.94 -11.58
C ILE A 105 0.84 8.44 -11.34
N THR A 106 1.57 7.76 -12.23
CA THR A 106 1.93 6.32 -12.06
C THR A 106 3.42 6.12 -11.76
N SER A 107 4.23 7.14 -12.00
CA SER A 107 5.66 7.18 -11.75
C SER A 107 6.06 8.55 -11.21
N PRO A 108 6.99 8.63 -10.24
CA PRO A 108 7.43 9.91 -9.68
C PRO A 108 8.14 10.79 -10.71
N PHE A 109 8.64 10.23 -11.81
CA PHE A 109 9.27 10.99 -12.88
C PHE A 109 8.28 11.83 -13.70
N GLU A 110 6.98 11.49 -13.67
CA GLU A 110 5.93 12.29 -14.33
C GLU A 110 5.77 13.69 -13.70
N CYS A 111 6.25 13.87 -12.46
CA CYS A 111 6.29 15.18 -11.80
C CYS A 111 7.17 16.17 -12.59
N LEU A 112 8.29 15.72 -13.16
CA LEU A 112 9.22 16.57 -13.92
C LEU A 112 8.58 17.12 -15.20
N GLN A 113 7.80 16.30 -15.89
CA GLN A 113 7.04 16.74 -17.06
C GLN A 113 5.97 17.77 -16.65
N THR A 114 5.27 17.50 -15.54
CA THR A 114 4.25 18.42 -15.02
C THR A 114 4.85 19.77 -14.64
N ALA A 115 6.03 19.79 -14.02
CA ALA A 115 6.77 21.01 -13.69
C ALA A 115 7.25 21.75 -14.94
N SER A 116 7.82 21.03 -15.92
CA SER A 116 8.30 21.65 -17.16
C SER A 116 7.16 22.31 -17.96
N SER A 117 5.95 21.75 -17.90
CA SER A 117 4.77 22.31 -18.60
C SER A 117 4.06 23.43 -17.83
N ASN A 118 4.37 23.65 -16.55
CA ASN A 118 3.72 24.66 -15.70
C ASN A 118 4.79 25.45 -14.90
N PRO A 119 5.62 26.26 -15.57
CA PRO A 119 6.76 26.92 -14.95
C PRO A 119 6.40 27.97 -13.88
N ASP A 120 5.15 28.44 -13.89
CA ASP A 120 4.59 29.40 -12.92
C ASP A 120 3.96 28.71 -11.68
N LYS A 121 3.89 27.37 -11.67
CA LYS A 121 3.31 26.58 -10.58
C LYS A 121 4.37 25.84 -9.79
N LYS A 122 4.06 25.60 -8.52
CA LYS A 122 4.79 24.66 -7.65
C LYS A 122 4.16 23.27 -7.82
N ILE A 123 4.99 22.31 -8.19
CA ILE A 123 4.59 20.91 -8.36
C ILE A 123 5.11 20.09 -7.20
#